data_AF-A0AAU1YIR0-F1
#
_entry.id   AF-A0AAU1YIR0-F1
#
_cell.length_a   1.000
_cell.length_b   1.000
_cell.length_c   1.000
_cell.angle_alpha   90.00
_cell.angle_beta   90.00
_cell.angle_gamma   90.00
#
_symmetry.space_group_name_H-M   'P 1'
#
loop_
_entity.id
_entity.type
_entity.pdbx_description
1 polymer ?
#
loop_
_entity_poly.entity_id
_entity_poly.type
_entity_poly.pdbx_seq_one_letter_code
_entity_poly.pdbx_strand_id
1 'polypeptide(L)' 'MDALSNGPEWLTVSEVARHFRVSTRTVTRWALSGQLRMRRVGPTGRLIRIHSSELNSEQHDLPASA' A
#
# COMPACT_ATOMS: atom_id res chain seq x y z
N MET A 1 -24.31 -9.85 -4.84
CA MET A 1 -24.08 -9.53 -3.41
C MET A 1 -22.68 -10.02 -3.09
N ASP A 2 -21.69 -9.20 -3.40
CA ASP A 2 -20.28 -9.58 -3.47
C ASP A 2 -19.62 -9.46 -2.09
N ALA A 3 -19.63 -10.57 -1.37
CA ALA A 3 -19.13 -10.68 0.00
C ALA A 3 -17.62 -11.00 0.07
N LEU A 4 -16.73 -10.21 -0.57
CA LEU A 4 -15.30 -10.60 -0.68
C LEU A 4 -14.23 -9.55 -0.34
N SER A 5 -14.56 -8.39 0.22
CA SER A 5 -13.51 -7.39 0.55
C SER A 5 -13.67 -6.75 1.92
N ASN A 6 -13.98 -7.54 2.96
CA ASN A 6 -13.93 -7.05 4.34
C ASN A 6 -12.53 -7.21 4.97
N GLY A 7 -11.48 -6.97 4.17
CA GLY A 7 -10.14 -6.72 4.70
C GLY A 7 -10.08 -5.31 5.29
N PRO A 8 -9.12 -5.01 6.19
CA PRO A 8 -8.91 -3.63 6.63
C PRO A 8 -8.70 -2.75 5.40
N GLU A 9 -9.55 -1.73 5.22
CA GLU A 9 -9.53 -0.79 4.09
C GLU A 9 -8.13 -0.16 3.91
N TRP A 10 -7.39 -0.03 5.02
CA TRP A 10 -6.09 0.59 5.13
C TRP A 10 -5.05 -0.40 5.65
N LEU A 11 -4.11 -0.76 4.78
CA LEU A 11 -3.01 -1.68 5.02
C LEU A 11 -1.77 -0.97 5.56
N THR A 12 -0.98 -1.70 6.33
CA THR A 12 0.36 -1.31 6.74
C THR A 12 1.36 -1.47 5.58
N VAL A 13 2.45 -0.71 5.64
CA VAL A 13 3.60 -0.88 4.73
C VAL A 13 4.10 -2.33 4.72
N SER A 14 4.09 -3.01 5.87
CA SER A 14 4.54 -4.40 5.99
C SER A 14 3.60 -5.42 5.34
N GLU A 15 2.28 -5.17 5.36
CA GLU A 15 1.32 -6.02 4.64
C GLU A 15 1.48 -5.90 3.13
N VAL A 16 1.61 -4.67 2.64
CA VAL A 16 1.84 -4.40 1.22
C VAL A 16 3.20 -4.98 0.77
N ALA A 17 4.25 -4.81 1.58
CA ALA A 17 5.56 -5.37 1.31
C ALA A 17 5.54 -6.90 1.20
N ARG A 18 4.80 -7.57 2.09
CA ARG A 18 4.61 -9.03 2.04
C ARG A 18 3.85 -9.47 0.80
N HIS A 19 2.81 -8.72 0.41
CA HIS A 19 2.01 -9.02 -0.79
C HIS A 19 2.85 -8.94 -2.07
N PHE A 20 3.57 -7.83 -2.25
CA PHE A 20 4.42 -7.59 -3.42
C PHE A 20 5.80 -8.27 -3.35
N ARG A 21 6.13 -8.93 -2.24
CA ARG A 21 7.45 -9.55 -1.96
C ARG A 21 8.63 -8.59 -2.14
N VAL A 22 8.44 -7.33 -1.73
CA VAL A 22 9.47 -6.28 -1.77
C VAL A 22 9.82 -5.80 -0.36
N SER A 23 10.87 -4.98 -0.24
CA SER A 23 11.20 -4.36 1.05
C SER A 23 10.17 -3.31 1.47
N THR A 24 9.99 -3.11 2.78
CA THR A 24 9.15 -2.02 3.32
C THR A 24 9.65 -0.64 2.89
N ARG A 25 10.96 -0.50 2.61
CA ARG A 25 11.58 0.72 2.08
C ARG A 25 11.13 1.00 0.65
N THR A 26 10.99 -0.03 -0.19
CA THR A 26 10.43 0.08 -1.54
C THR A 26 8.98 0.56 -1.49
N VAL A 27 8.15 -0.06 -0.65
CA VAL A 27 6.74 0.33 -0.48
C VAL A 27 6.62 1.75 0.08
N THR A 28 7.47 2.11 1.04
CA THR A 28 7.50 3.48 1.58
C THR A 28 7.89 4.50 0.50
N ARG A 29 8.87 4.16 -0.34
CA ARG A 29 9.24 4.99 -1.49
C ARG A 29 8.05 5.19 -2.42
N TRP A 30 7.34 4.12 -2.81
CA TRP A 30 6.15 4.20 -3.66
C TRP A 30 5.02 5.03 -3.05
N ALA A 31 4.79 4.89 -1.74
CA ALA A 31 3.80 5.69 -1.04
C ALA A 31 4.17 7.19 -1.05
N LEU A 32 5.44 7.51 -0.75
CA LEU A 32 5.93 8.89 -0.71
C LEU A 32 6.07 9.53 -2.09
N SER A 33 6.30 8.75 -3.15
CA SER A 33 6.32 9.22 -4.54
C SER A 33 4.92 9.41 -5.14
N GLY A 34 3.86 9.05 -4.41
CA GLY A 34 2.48 9.16 -4.88
C GLY A 34 2.05 8.01 -5.81
N GLN A 35 2.85 6.94 -5.90
CA GLN A 35 2.52 5.75 -6.69
C GLN A 35 1.50 4.85 -5.99
N LEU A 36 1.36 4.94 -4.68
CA LEU A 36 0.32 4.22 -3.94
C LEU A 36 -0.64 5.22 -3.31
N ARG A 37 -1.94 4.91 -3.34
CA ARG A 37 -2.93 5.63 -2.54
C ARG A 37 -2.61 5.42 -1.06
N MET A 38 -2.06 6.45 -0.43
CA MET A 38 -1.69 6.42 0.97
C MET A 38 -2.35 7.53 1.78
N ARG A 39 -2.44 7.28 3.08
CA ARG A 39 -2.80 8.29 4.08
C ARG A 39 -1.85 8.19 5.27
N ARG A 40 -1.57 9.34 5.87
CA ARG A 40 -0.86 9.44 7.15
C ARG A 40 -1.86 9.35 8.30
N VAL A 41 -1.58 8.51 9.29
CA VAL A 41 -2.44 8.29 10.46
C VAL A 41 -1.70 8.54 11.77
N GLY A 42 -2.48 8.81 12.82
CA GLY A 42 -2.00 9.07 14.18
C GLY A 42 -1.71 10.54 14.47
N PRO A 43 -1.51 10.90 15.74
CA PRO A 43 -1.40 12.30 16.20
C PRO A 43 -0.17 13.02 15.64
N THR A 44 0.86 12.28 15.23
CA THR A 44 2.09 12.83 14.63
C THR A 44 2.11 12.73 13.10
N GLY A 45 1.12 12.07 12.48
CA GLY A 45 1.07 11.84 11.04
C GLY A 45 2.24 11.02 10.46
N ARG A 46 2.99 10.30 11.30
CA ARG A 46 4.19 9.54 10.86
C ARG A 46 3.87 8.16 10.30
N LEU A 47 2.71 7.59 10.64
CA LEU A 47 2.35 6.25 10.22
C LEU A 47 1.72 6.29 8.83
N ILE A 48 2.30 5.56 7.89
CA ILE A 48 1.76 5.40 6.54
C ILE A 48 0.80 4.22 6.51
N ARG A 49 -0.39 4.45 5.94
CA ARG A 49 -1.36 3.43 5.58
C ARG A 49 -1.64 3.49 4.09
N ILE A 50 -1.75 2.34 3.45
CA ILE A 50 -1.93 2.18 2.01
C ILE A 50 -3.31 1.58 1.77
N HIS A 51 -4.05 2.11 0.80
CA HIS A 51 -5.38 1.64 0.52
C HIS A 51 -5.35 0.21 -0.03
N SER A 52 -6.25 -0.66 0.45
CA SER A 52 -6.31 -2.07 0.06
C SER A 52 -6.52 -2.30 -1.44
N SER A 53 -7.14 -1.35 -2.16
CA SER A 53 -7.28 -1.41 -3.63
C SER A 53 -5.95 -1.52 -4.36
N GLU A 54 -4.86 -1.03 -3.78
CA GLU A 54 -3.53 -1.09 -4.40
C GLU A 54 -3.01 -2.52 -4.51
N LEU A 55 -3.55 -3.48 -3.76
CA LEU A 55 -3.17 -4.89 -3.89
C LEU A 55 -3.79 -5.57 -5.12
N ASN A 56 -4.86 -5.01 -5.70
CA ASN A 56 -5.50 -5.56 -6.89
C ASN A 56 -4.68 -5.16 -8.13
N SER A 57 -3.53 -5.82 -8.26
CA SER A 57 -2.38 -5.43 -9.08
C SER A 57 -2.61 -5.46 -10.60
N GLU A 58 -3.81 -5.82 -11.08
CA GLU A 58 -4.12 -5.80 -12.52
C GLU A 58 -4.14 -4.38 -13.11
N GLN A 59 -4.14 -3.35 -12.27
CA GLN A 59 -4.24 -1.95 -12.72
C GLN A 59 -2.96 -1.12 -12.55
N HIS A 60 -1.88 -1.66 -11.99
CA HIS A 60 -0.73 -0.84 -11.58
C HIS A 60 0.57 -1.20 -12.31
N ASP A 61 0.95 -0.32 -13.24
CA ASP A 61 2.26 -0.27 -13.91
C ASP A 61 3.32 0.23 -12.90
N LEU A 62 3.61 -0.57 -11.88
CA LEU A 62 4.67 -0.23 -10.92
C LEU A 62 6.03 -0.44 -11.61
N PRO A 63 6.86 0.61 -11.75
CA PRO A 63 8.15 0.48 -12.42
C PRO A 63 9.00 -0.54 -11.67
N ALA A 64 9.47 -1.54 -12.42
CA ALA A 64 10.45 -2.51 -11.95
C ALA A 64 11.62 -1.76 -11.30
N SER A 65 11.90 -2.15 -10.06
CA SER A 65 12.82 -1.51 -9.12
C SER A 65 14.08 -0.89 -9.76
N ALA A 66 14.31 0.40 -9.49
CA ALA A 66 15.59 1.09 -9.61
C ALA A 66 16.26 1.24 -8.22
#